data_AF-A0A6C8F3J5-F1
#
_entry.id   AF-A0A6C8F3J5-F1
#
_cell.length_a   1.000
_cell.length_b   1.000
_cell.length_c   1.000
_cell.angle_alpha   90.00
_cell.angle_beta   90.00
_cell.angle_gamma   90.00
#
_symmetry.space_group_name_H-M   'P 1'
#
loop_
_entity.id
_entity.type
_entity.pdbx_description
1 polymer ?
#
loop_
_entity_poly.entity_id
_entity_poly.type
_entity_poly.pdbx_seq_one_letter_code
_entity_poly.pdbx_strand_id
1 'polypeptide(L)'
;MLNNVDSAPLSNGGDVDLYDAFYQRLLALPESASSETLKDSIYQEMNAFKDPNSGDSAFVSFEQQTAMLQNMLAKVEPGTHLYEALNGVLVGTMNAQSQMTSWMQEIILSGGENKEAIDW
;
A
#
# COMPACT_ATOMS: atom_id res chain seq x y z
N MET A 1 7.92 -17.08 53.48
CA MET A 1 6.64 -16.72 52.83
C MET A 1 6.99 -16.11 51.48
N LEU A 2 6.42 -16.65 50.40
CA LEU A 2 6.76 -16.35 49.01
C LEU A 2 6.21 -14.96 48.62
N ASN A 3 7.10 -14.01 48.30
CA ASN A 3 6.72 -12.79 47.59
C ASN A 3 6.69 -13.13 46.09
N ASN A 4 5.54 -13.63 45.63
CA ASN A 4 5.26 -13.72 44.21
C ASN A 4 4.86 -12.31 43.75
N VAL A 5 5.85 -11.53 43.32
CA VAL A 5 5.59 -10.30 42.55
C VAL A 5 4.87 -10.78 41.29
N ASP A 6 3.58 -10.47 41.21
CA ASP A 6 2.75 -10.58 40.02
C ASP A 6 3.45 -9.84 38.88
N SER A 7 4.34 -10.58 38.21
CA SER A 7 4.79 -10.27 36.88
C SER A 7 3.58 -10.60 36.03
N ALA A 8 2.66 -9.65 35.90
CA ALA A 8 1.68 -9.70 34.85
C ALA A 8 2.50 -9.94 33.56
N PRO A 9 2.39 -11.10 32.90
CA PRO A 9 2.92 -11.20 31.57
C PRO A 9 2.10 -10.16 30.81
N LEU A 10 2.75 -9.09 30.36
CA LEU A 10 2.19 -8.29 29.29
C LEU A 10 1.91 -9.29 28.19
N SER A 11 0.65 -9.68 28.06
CA SER A 11 0.14 -10.40 26.92
C SER A 11 0.33 -9.47 25.74
N ASN A 12 1.56 -9.37 25.22
CA ASN A 12 1.83 -9.13 23.82
C ASN A 12 1.34 -10.40 23.12
N GLY A 13 0.01 -10.58 23.09
CA GLY A 13 -0.64 -11.55 22.24
C GLY A 13 -0.23 -11.18 20.83
N GLY A 14 0.64 -12.00 20.25
CA GLY A 14 1.26 -11.89 18.92
C GLY A 14 0.77 -10.72 18.11
N ASP A 15 1.46 -9.58 18.25
CA ASP A 15 1.31 -8.44 17.38
C ASP A 15 1.76 -8.94 15.99
N VAL A 16 0.81 -9.36 15.17
CA VAL A 16 1.12 -9.88 13.84
C VAL A 16 1.56 -8.66 13.04
N ASP A 17 2.86 -8.61 12.74
CA ASP A 17 3.43 -7.51 11.96
C ASP A 17 2.61 -7.32 10.68
N LEU A 18 2.08 -6.11 10.50
CA LEU A 18 1.17 -5.74 9.41
C LEU A 18 1.74 -6.16 8.05
N TYR A 19 3.04 -5.94 7.85
CA TYR A 19 3.73 -6.24 6.61
C TYR A 19 3.93 -7.75 6.45
N ASP A 20 4.25 -8.49 7.52
CA ASP A 20 4.31 -9.95 7.44
C ASP A 20 2.94 -10.58 7.14
N ALA A 21 1.86 -10.11 7.77
CA ALA A 21 0.51 -10.59 7.47
C ALA A 21 0.11 -10.31 6.01
N PHE A 22 0.42 -9.12 5.51
CA PHE A 22 0.18 -8.78 4.11
C PHE A 22 1.04 -9.64 3.18
N TYR A 23 2.30 -9.87 3.51
CA TYR A 23 3.19 -10.72 2.72
C TYR A 23 2.66 -12.16 2.62
N GLN A 24 2.12 -12.72 3.70
CA GLN A 24 1.48 -14.04 3.65
C GLN A 24 0.25 -14.08 2.72
N ARG A 25 -0.51 -12.98 2.61
CA ARG A 25 -1.61 -12.88 1.63
C ARG A 25 -1.09 -12.91 0.20
N LEU A 26 0.00 -12.19 -0.06
CA LEU A 26 0.64 -12.18 -1.38
C LEU A 26 1.16 -13.57 -1.79
N LEU A 27 1.75 -14.32 -0.86
CA LEU A 27 2.22 -15.70 -1.10
C LEU A 27 1.07 -16.69 -1.32
N ALA A 28 -0.12 -16.40 -0.81
CA ALA A 28 -1.31 -17.22 -1.03
C ALA A 28 -1.97 -16.97 -2.40
N LEU A 29 -1.50 -15.97 -3.16
CA LEU A 29 -1.99 -15.72 -4.50
C LEU A 29 -1.54 -16.85 -5.45
N PRO A 30 -2.39 -17.23 -6.42
CA PRO A 30 -2.08 -18.32 -7.34
C PRO A 30 -0.87 -17.96 -8.21
N GLU A 31 0.25 -18.67 -8.03
CA GLU A 31 1.47 -18.51 -8.84
C GLU A 31 1.26 -18.76 -10.34
N SER A 32 0.23 -19.53 -10.70
CA SER A 32 -0.14 -19.83 -12.09
C SER A 32 -0.99 -18.74 -12.75
N ALA A 33 -1.34 -17.67 -12.03
CA ALA A 33 -2.06 -16.54 -12.60
C ALA A 33 -1.20 -15.79 -13.63
N SER A 34 -1.87 -15.20 -14.62
CA SER A 34 -1.20 -14.29 -15.54
C SER A 34 -0.66 -13.07 -14.80
N SER A 35 0.38 -12.41 -15.34
CA SER A 35 0.97 -11.22 -14.72
C SER A 35 -0.04 -10.09 -14.50
N GLU A 36 -1.05 -9.94 -15.38
CA GLU A 36 -2.11 -8.94 -15.24
C GLU A 36 -3.08 -9.32 -14.13
N THR A 37 -3.55 -10.57 -14.11
CA THR A 37 -4.41 -11.10 -13.04
C THR A 37 -3.73 -11.01 -11.67
N LEU A 38 -2.42 -11.25 -11.61
CA LEU A 38 -1.66 -11.16 -10.36
C LEU A 38 -1.57 -9.71 -9.88
N LYS A 39 -1.33 -8.75 -10.78
CA LYS A 39 -1.36 -7.31 -10.44
C LYS A 39 -2.72 -6.87 -9.92
N ASP A 40 -3.79 -7.26 -10.59
CA ASP A 40 -5.16 -6.94 -10.16
C ASP A 40 -5.47 -7.53 -8.78
N SER A 41 -5.04 -8.78 -8.55
CA SER A 41 -5.20 -9.45 -7.25
C SER A 41 -4.44 -8.71 -6.15
N ILE A 42 -3.22 -8.24 -6.43
CA ILE A 42 -2.43 -7.43 -5.48
C ILE A 42 -3.16 -6.13 -5.16
N TYR A 43 -3.68 -5.40 -6.17
CA TYR A 43 -4.46 -4.18 -5.94
C TYR A 43 -5.71 -4.44 -5.09
N GLN A 44 -6.40 -5.55 -5.33
CA GLN A 44 -7.56 -5.94 -4.54
C GLN A 44 -7.19 -6.23 -3.09
N GLU A 45 -6.14 -7.01 -2.86
CA GLU A 45 -5.64 -7.29 -1.50
C GLU A 45 -5.20 -5.99 -0.82
N MET A 46 -4.47 -5.10 -1.49
CA MET A 46 -4.07 -3.80 -0.93
C MET A 46 -5.25 -2.97 -0.44
N ASN A 47 -6.34 -2.93 -1.23
CA ASN A 47 -7.53 -2.13 -0.91
C ASN A 47 -8.43 -2.80 0.13
N ALA A 48 -8.45 -4.13 0.19
CA ALA A 48 -9.30 -4.89 1.10
C ALA A 48 -8.59 -5.23 2.43
N PHE A 49 -7.26 -5.17 2.46
CA PHE A 49 -6.48 -5.59 3.60
C PHE A 49 -6.69 -4.65 4.79
N LYS A 50 -7.09 -5.26 5.89
CA LYS A 50 -7.31 -4.58 7.16
C LYS A 50 -6.14 -4.86 8.07
N ASP A 51 -5.71 -3.82 8.78
CA ASP A 51 -4.72 -3.94 9.83
C ASP A 51 -5.25 -4.91 10.91
N PRO A 52 -4.55 -6.01 11.21
CA PRO A 52 -5.01 -7.00 12.17
C PRO A 52 -5.13 -6.44 13.59
N ASN A 53 -4.45 -5.34 13.91
CA ASN A 53 -4.47 -4.73 15.24
C ASN A 53 -5.60 -3.73 15.43
N SER A 54 -5.90 -2.93 14.39
CA SER A 54 -6.93 -1.88 14.46
C SER A 54 -8.25 -2.27 13.78
N GLY A 55 -8.22 -3.19 12.81
CA GLY A 55 -9.36 -3.55 11.96
C GLY A 55 -9.68 -2.53 10.88
N ASP A 56 -8.94 -1.43 10.82
CA ASP A 56 -9.06 -0.38 9.81
C ASP A 56 -8.31 -0.75 8.53
N SER A 57 -8.56 -0.01 7.45
CA SER A 57 -7.81 -0.23 6.19
C SER A 57 -6.32 0.05 6.41
N ALA A 58 -5.47 -0.88 6.02
CA ALA A 58 -4.04 -0.83 6.34
C ALA A 58 -3.27 0.23 5.53
N PHE A 59 -3.59 0.38 4.25
CA PHE A 59 -2.82 1.19 3.30
C PHE A 59 -3.72 2.23 2.62
N VAL A 60 -4.14 3.23 3.39
CA VAL A 60 -5.12 4.25 2.95
C VAL A 60 -4.48 5.31 2.06
N SER A 61 -3.28 5.77 2.42
CA SER A 61 -2.58 6.84 1.69
C SER A 61 -1.61 6.30 0.64
N PHE A 62 -1.34 7.09 -0.39
CA PHE A 62 -0.33 6.77 -1.41
C PHE A 62 1.06 6.51 -0.83
N GLU A 63 1.44 7.24 0.22
CA GLU A 63 2.72 7.04 0.91
C GLU A 63 2.78 5.68 1.59
N GLN A 64 1.70 5.29 2.30
CA GLN A 64 1.58 3.97 2.91
C GLN A 64 1.60 2.84 1.87
N GLN A 65 0.85 3.00 0.78
CA GLN A 65 0.83 2.04 -0.33
C GLN A 65 2.21 1.89 -0.97
N THR A 66 2.90 2.99 -1.22
CA THR A 66 4.24 3.01 -1.81
C THR A 66 5.27 2.37 -0.88
N ALA A 67 5.28 2.76 0.40
CA ALA A 67 6.20 2.23 1.40
C ALA A 67 5.99 0.72 1.59
N MET A 68 4.74 0.27 1.61
CA MET A 68 4.40 -1.14 1.67
C MET A 68 4.93 -1.90 0.45
N LEU A 69 4.65 -1.42 -0.77
CA LEU A 69 5.11 -2.09 -1.98
C LEU A 69 6.64 -2.18 -2.05
N GLN A 70 7.35 -1.13 -1.63
CA GLN A 70 8.80 -1.14 -1.50
C GLN A 70 9.29 -2.16 -0.46
N ASN A 71 8.59 -2.26 0.68
CA ASN A 71 8.90 -3.26 1.71
C ASN A 71 8.71 -4.69 1.18
N MET A 72 7.62 -4.95 0.44
CA MET A 72 7.36 -6.26 -0.18
C MET A 72 8.40 -6.61 -1.23
N LEU A 73 8.80 -5.66 -2.07
CA LEU A 73 9.87 -5.86 -3.07
C LEU A 73 11.22 -6.16 -2.43
N ALA A 74 11.51 -5.60 -1.26
CA ALA A 74 12.74 -5.91 -0.52
C ALA A 74 12.74 -7.32 0.10
N LYS A 75 11.55 -7.90 0.32
CA LYS A 75 11.37 -9.24 0.91
C LYS A 75 11.27 -10.36 -0.13
N VAL A 76 10.65 -10.08 -1.28
CA VAL A 76 10.39 -11.08 -2.30
C VAL A 76 11.65 -11.32 -3.16
N GLU A 77 11.86 -12.56 -3.59
CA GLU A 77 13.04 -12.91 -4.38
C GLU A 77 13.00 -12.23 -5.78
N PRO A 78 14.07 -11.53 -6.18
CA PRO A 78 14.17 -10.96 -7.52
C PRO A 78 14.05 -12.04 -8.61
N GLY A 79 13.30 -11.75 -9.67
CA GLY A 79 13.09 -12.68 -10.79
C GLY A 79 11.89 -13.62 -10.64
N THR A 80 11.14 -13.52 -9.54
CA THR A 80 9.83 -14.19 -9.40
C THR A 80 8.74 -13.41 -10.12
N HIS A 81 7.68 -14.12 -10.55
CA HIS A 81 6.49 -13.46 -11.12
C HIS A 81 5.82 -12.50 -10.12
N LEU A 82 5.89 -12.82 -8.82
CA LEU A 82 5.41 -11.94 -7.76
C LEU A 82 6.23 -10.64 -7.67
N TYR A 83 7.55 -10.71 -7.80
CA TYR A 83 8.42 -9.52 -7.89
C TYR A 83 8.01 -8.61 -9.04
N GLU A 84 7.84 -9.17 -10.25
CA GLU A 84 7.44 -8.41 -11.43
C GLU A 84 6.04 -7.77 -11.28
N ALA A 85 5.11 -8.51 -10.69
CA ALA A 85 3.77 -8.01 -10.43
C ALA A 85 3.79 -6.86 -9.40
N LEU A 86 4.48 -7.04 -8.27
CA LEU A 86 4.65 -6.00 -7.25
C LEU A 86 5.32 -4.74 -7.81
N ASN A 87 6.34 -4.90 -8.65
CA ASN A 87 7.00 -3.78 -9.29
C ASN A 87 6.07 -3.06 -10.28
N GLY A 88 5.27 -3.82 -11.04
CA GLY A 88 4.25 -3.23 -11.92
C GLY A 88 3.15 -2.47 -11.17
N VAL A 89 2.74 -2.98 -10.00
CA VAL A 89 1.79 -2.29 -9.11
C VAL A 89 2.42 -1.00 -8.58
N LEU A 90 3.68 -1.03 -8.10
CA LEU A 90 4.40 0.15 -7.62
C LEU A 90 4.47 1.26 -8.68
N VAL A 91 4.90 0.90 -9.90
CA VAL A 91 4.96 1.86 -11.02
C VAL A 91 3.58 2.40 -11.35
N GLY A 92 2.53 1.57 -11.32
CA GLY A 92 1.15 1.99 -11.51
C GLY A 92 0.68 3.00 -10.45
N THR A 93 0.93 2.71 -9.17
CA THR A 93 0.61 3.60 -8.05
C THR A 93 1.35 4.95 -8.16
N MET A 94 2.64 4.94 -8.49
CA MET A 94 3.43 6.15 -8.69
C MET A 94 2.94 6.98 -9.88
N ASN A 95 2.57 6.34 -10.99
CA ASN A 95 2.03 7.02 -12.16
C ASN A 95 0.67 7.67 -11.87
N ALA A 96 -0.20 7.00 -11.10
CA ALA A 96 -1.47 7.57 -10.68
C ALA A 96 -1.27 8.78 -9.76
N GLN A 97 -0.33 8.68 -8.81
CA GLN A 97 0.02 9.78 -7.92
C GLN A 97 0.53 11.00 -8.70
N SER A 98 1.48 10.79 -9.61
CA SER A 98 2.07 11.84 -10.44
C SER A 98 1.00 12.59 -11.26
N GLN A 99 0.08 11.84 -11.89
CA GLN A 99 -1.03 12.43 -12.65
C GLN A 99 -1.96 13.25 -11.77
N MET A 100 -2.32 12.75 -10.58
CA MET A 100 -3.16 13.50 -9.63
C MET A 100 -2.48 14.78 -9.14
N THR A 101 -1.17 14.72 -8.85
CA THR A 101 -0.39 15.92 -8.48
C THR A 101 -0.37 16.93 -9.61
N SER A 102 -0.16 16.50 -10.87
CA SER A 102 -0.18 17.38 -12.03
C SER A 102 -1.54 18.05 -12.20
N TRP A 103 -2.64 17.30 -12.11
CA TRP A 103 -3.99 17.83 -12.23
C TRP A 103 -4.31 18.85 -11.13
N MET A 104 -3.91 18.58 -9.89
CA MET A 104 -4.09 19.54 -8.80
C MET A 104 -3.29 20.83 -9.04
N GLN A 105 -2.06 20.74 -9.53
CA GLN A 105 -1.26 21.92 -9.88
C GLN A 105 -1.90 22.72 -11.03
N GLU A 106 -2.39 22.04 -12.07
CA GLU A 106 -3.10 22.67 -13.18
C GLU A 106 -4.35 23.39 -12.71
N ILE A 107 -5.16 22.81 -11.82
CA ILE A 107 -6.36 23.48 -11.27
C ILE A 107 -5.98 24.70 -10.45
N ILE A 108 -4.95 24.62 -9.60
CA ILE A 108 -4.47 25.74 -8.78
C ILE A 108 -3.97 26.88 -9.67
N LEU A 109 -3.21 26.55 -10.73
CA LEU A 109 -2.66 27.53 -11.68
C LEU A 109 -3.74 28.08 -12.64
N SER A 110 -4.76 27.29 -12.96
CA SER A 110 -5.91 27.70 -13.79
C SER A 110 -6.99 28.45 -13.00
N GLY A 111 -6.78 28.65 -11.69
CA GLY A 111 -7.70 29.29 -10.75
C GLY A 111 -7.84 30.81 -10.91
N GLY A 112 -7.93 31.30 -12.15
CA GLY A 112 -8.36 32.68 -12.43
C GLY A 112 -7.87 33.26 -13.74
N GLU A 113 -8.30 32.72 -14.89
CA GLU A 113 -8.53 33.63 -16.03
C GLU A 113 -9.72 34.51 -15.66
N ASN A 114 -9.44 35.65 -15.02
CA ASN A 114 -10.42 36.68 -14.79
C ASN A 114 -10.98 37.11 -16.15
N LYS A 115 -12.27 36.90 -16.40
CA LYS A 115 -13.00 37.46 -17.55
C LYS A 115 -13.23 38.97 -17.36
N GLU A 116 -12.24 39.70 -16.85
CA GLU A 116 -12.19 41.15 -16.89
C GLU A 116 -10.97 41.56 -17.72
N ALA A 117 -11.25 42.08 -18.92
CA ALA A 117 -10.33 42.68 -19.87
C ALA A 117 -9.45 41.75 -20.71
N ILE A 118 -10.05 41.15 -21.75
CA ILE A 118 -9.42 41.21 -23.08
C ILE A 118 -10.48 41.73 -24.05
N ASP A 119 -10.51 43.05 -24.20
CA ASP A 119 -11.09 43.73 -25.36
C ASP A 119 -10.10 43.48 -26.52
N TRP A 120 -10.45 42.60 -27.46
CA TRP A 120 -9.70 42.34 -28.69
C TRP A 120 -10.57 42.64 -29.90
#